data_AF-K3YLM7-F1
#
_entry.id   AF-K3YLM7-F1
#
_cell.length_a   1.000
_cell.length_b   1.000
_cell.length_c   1.000
_cell.angle_alpha   90.00
_cell.angle_beta   90.00
_cell.angle_gamma   90.00
#
_symmetry.space_group_name_H-M   'P 1'
#
loop_
_entity.id
_entity.type
_entity.pdbx_description
1 polymer ?
#
loop_
_entity_poly.entity_id
_entity_poly.type
_entity_poly.pdbx_seq_one_letter_code
_entity_poly.pdbx_strand_id
1 'polypeptide(L)'
;MRVQTHWFLVVVNAYLRTVQVLNSDKQFVAEIVKQVRNMVEGLHCYLEIIQNDEKEDYHRWKDFNVKTWDIDMLGGLPQQEDRTSSGLFMLKYMEHWNGYRLQKGFTQNLIDEFRSKLAAILVNSVFNEEQTMKGSPEI
;
A
#
# COMPACT_ATOMS: atom_id res chain seq x y z
N MET A 1 14.70 -19.95 16.11
CA MET A 1 13.87 -19.82 14.89
C MET A 1 13.66 -18.34 14.63
N ARG A 2 14.04 -17.81 13.45
CA ARG A 2 13.70 -16.43 13.07
C ARG A 2 12.25 -16.40 12.62
N VAL A 3 11.46 -15.48 13.15
CA VAL A 3 10.09 -15.23 12.66
C VAL A 3 10.23 -14.70 11.22
N GLN A 4 9.56 -15.37 10.27
CA GLN A 4 9.47 -14.85 8.91
C GLN A 4 8.40 -13.77 8.90
N THR A 5 8.80 -12.53 8.67
CA THR A 5 7.91 -11.39 8.46
C THR A 5 7.68 -11.19 6.97
N HIS A 6 6.48 -10.77 6.59
CA HIS A 6 6.08 -10.62 5.20
C HIS A 6 5.32 -9.30 5.01
N TRP A 7 5.64 -8.58 3.93
CA TRP A 7 5.00 -7.32 3.57
C TRP A 7 4.08 -7.53 2.36
N PHE A 8 2.89 -6.94 2.40
CA PHE A 8 1.92 -6.94 1.31
C PHE A 8 1.21 -5.58 1.26
N LEU A 9 0.61 -5.25 0.12
CA LEU A 9 -0.12 -4.00 -0.07
C LEU A 9 -1.62 -4.27 -0.06
N VAL A 10 -2.36 -3.45 0.68
CA VAL A 10 -3.83 -3.39 0.61
C VAL A 10 -4.24 -2.04 0.03
N VAL A 11 -5.13 -2.07 -0.97
CA VAL A 11 -5.70 -0.89 -1.61
C VAL A 11 -7.21 -0.88 -1.37
N VAL A 12 -7.68 0.13 -0.64
CA VAL A 12 -9.11 0.37 -0.46
C VAL A 12 -9.60 1.19 -1.66
N ASN A 13 -10.24 0.52 -2.61
CA ASN A 13 -10.73 1.15 -3.83
C ASN A 13 -12.23 1.44 -3.71
N ALA A 14 -12.55 2.65 -3.27
CA ALA A 14 -13.94 3.07 -3.05
C ALA A 14 -14.75 3.26 -4.35
N TYR A 15 -14.08 3.53 -5.47
CA TYR A 15 -14.76 3.65 -6.76
C TYR A 15 -15.32 2.30 -7.22
N LEU A 16 -14.52 1.24 -7.07
CA LEU A 16 -14.88 -0.14 -7.39
C LEU A 16 -15.60 -0.87 -6.26
N ARG A 17 -15.56 -0.32 -5.03
CA ARG A 17 -16.05 -0.97 -3.81
C ARG A 17 -15.39 -2.34 -3.57
N THR A 18 -14.05 -2.33 -3.62
CA THR A 18 -13.23 -3.53 -3.40
C THR A 18 -12.06 -3.21 -2.48
N VAL A 19 -11.70 -4.15 -1.61
CA VAL A 19 -10.45 -4.15 -0.86
C VAL A 19 -9.47 -5.05 -1.59
N GLN A 20 -8.57 -4.46 -2.37
CA GLN A 20 -7.65 -5.20 -3.24
C GLN A 20 -6.36 -5.50 -2.48
N VAL A 21 -5.83 -6.71 -2.66
CA VAL A 21 -4.61 -7.16 -1.99
C VAL A 21 -3.57 -7.54 -3.03
N LEU A 22 -2.44 -6.85 -3.01
CA LEU A 22 -1.29 -7.11 -3.86
C LEU A 22 -0.21 -7.80 -3.04
N ASN A 23 0.09 -9.04 -3.41
CA ASN A 23 0.95 -9.93 -2.64
C ASN A 23 1.99 -10.60 -3.55
N SER A 24 3.26 -10.54 -3.14
CA SER A 24 4.38 -11.15 -3.87
C SER A 24 4.66 -12.60 -3.48
N ASP A 25 3.96 -13.16 -2.48
CA ASP A 25 4.21 -14.52 -1.99
C ASP A 25 2.93 -15.32 -1.76
N LYS A 26 2.70 -16.31 -2.61
CA LYS A 26 1.49 -17.15 -2.58
C LYS A 26 1.36 -17.99 -1.30
N GLN A 27 2.41 -18.19 -0.52
CA GLN A 27 2.35 -19.03 0.69
C GLN A 27 1.50 -18.41 1.80
N PHE A 28 1.36 -17.08 1.81
CA PHE A 28 0.70 -16.35 2.91
C PHE A 28 -0.77 -16.01 2.66
N VAL A 29 -1.38 -16.48 1.57
CA VAL A 29 -2.73 -16.05 1.13
C VAL A 29 -3.79 -16.16 2.24
N ALA A 30 -3.90 -17.32 2.91
CA ALA A 30 -4.93 -17.53 3.92
C ALA A 30 -4.75 -16.62 5.15
N GLU A 31 -3.50 -16.45 5.61
CA GLU A 31 -3.17 -15.59 6.74
C GLU A 31 -3.39 -14.11 6.40
N ILE A 32 -3.01 -13.69 5.20
CA ILE A 32 -3.25 -12.33 4.71
C ILE A 32 -4.75 -12.03 4.67
N VAL A 33 -5.57 -12.92 4.10
CA VAL A 33 -7.03 -12.69 4.05
C VAL A 33 -7.61 -12.51 5.45
N LYS A 34 -7.17 -13.30 6.43
CA LYS A 34 -7.58 -13.16 7.82
C LYS A 34 -7.18 -11.80 8.41
N GLN A 35 -5.94 -11.37 8.19
CA GLN A 35 -5.45 -10.08 8.66
C GLN A 35 -6.19 -8.90 8.00
N VAL A 36 -6.46 -9.00 6.70
CA VAL A 36 -7.22 -7.98 5.96
C VAL A 36 -8.65 -7.89 6.47
N ARG A 37 -9.32 -9.00 6.78
CA ARG A 37 -10.66 -8.96 7.40
C ARG A 37 -10.66 -8.21 8.73
N ASN A 38 -9.69 -8.48 9.60
CA ASN A 38 -9.57 -7.77 10.88
C ASN A 38 -9.32 -6.27 10.68
N MET A 39 -8.48 -5.91 9.70
CA MET A 39 -8.20 -4.53 9.35
C MET A 39 -9.45 -3.83 8.77
N VAL A 40 -10.26 -4.51 7.95
CA VAL A 40 -11.54 -3.99 7.43
C VAL A 40 -12.54 -3.75 8.55
N GLU A 41 -12.62 -4.64 9.55
CA GLU A 41 -13.47 -4.42 10.74
C GLU A 41 -13.08 -3.13 11.47
N GLY A 42 -11.79 -2.92 11.71
CA GLY A 42 -11.29 -1.70 12.36
C GLY A 42 -11.53 -0.45 11.49
N LEU A 43 -11.24 -0.53 10.20
CA LEU A 43 -11.43 0.57 9.25
C LEU A 43 -12.90 1.02 9.20
N HIS A 44 -13.84 0.08 9.20
CA HIS A 44 -15.26 0.39 9.19
C HIS A 44 -15.69 1.23 10.39
N CYS A 45 -15.22 0.91 11.60
CA CYS A 45 -15.54 1.70 12.79
C CYS A 45 -15.13 3.17 12.64
N TYR A 46 -13.96 3.44 12.03
CA TYR A 46 -13.52 4.81 11.77
C TYR A 46 -14.36 5.49 10.68
N LEU A 47 -14.70 4.77 9.62
CA LEU A 47 -15.51 5.30 8.52
C LEU A 47 -16.95 5.60 8.96
N GLU A 48 -17.53 4.85 9.89
CA GLU A 48 -18.83 5.16 10.50
C GLU A 48 -18.79 6.48 11.27
N ILE A 49 -17.70 6.76 12.00
CA ILE A 49 -17.53 8.04 12.71
C ILE A 49 -17.48 9.19 11.69
N ILE A 50 -16.69 9.02 10.62
CA ILE A 50 -16.54 10.02 9.56
C ILE A 50 -17.87 10.29 8.84
N GLN A 51 -18.64 9.24 8.54
CA GLN A 51 -19.94 9.38 7.87
C GLN A 51 -20.96 10.17 8.69
N ASN A 52 -20.85 10.12 10.02
CA ASN A 52 -21.73 10.86 10.92
C ASN A 52 -21.20 12.28 11.27
N ASP A 53 -20.02 12.66 10.77
CA ASP A 53 -19.49 14.01 10.91
C ASP A 53 -20.07 14.93 9.83
N GLU A 54 -21.03 15.76 10.23
CA GLU A 54 -21.77 16.69 9.34
C GLU A 54 -20.88 17.79 8.72
N LYS A 55 -19.59 17.86 9.08
CA LYS A 55 -18.70 18.96 8.68
C LYS A 55 -17.99 18.76 7.34
N GLU A 56 -17.94 17.54 6.79
CA GLU A 56 -17.22 17.28 5.54
C GLU A 56 -18.06 16.51 4.51
N ASP A 57 -18.10 17.05 3.28
CA ASP A 57 -18.73 16.39 2.14
C ASP A 57 -17.74 15.44 1.44
N TYR A 58 -17.86 14.16 1.76
CA TYR A 58 -17.08 13.09 1.14
C TYR A 58 -17.70 12.53 -0.16
N HIS A 59 -18.33 13.39 -0.98
CA HIS A 59 -18.91 13.15 -2.32
C HIS A 59 -18.15 12.20 -3.30
N ARG A 60 -16.88 11.87 -3.06
CA ARG A 60 -16.10 10.97 -3.93
C ARG A 60 -16.34 9.48 -3.67
N TRP A 61 -16.84 9.10 -2.50
CA TRP A 61 -17.11 7.70 -2.13
C TRP A 61 -18.60 7.41 -2.25
N LYS A 62 -18.96 6.31 -2.91
CA LYS A 62 -20.37 5.93 -3.10
C LYS A 62 -21.05 5.56 -1.78
N ASP A 63 -20.29 4.91 -0.90
CA ASP A 63 -20.68 4.55 0.45
C ASP A 63 -19.41 4.31 1.29
N PHE A 64 -19.59 4.20 2.61
CA PHE A 64 -18.54 3.89 3.57
C PHE A 64 -18.65 2.47 4.15
N ASN A 65 -19.53 1.65 3.57
CA ASN A 65 -19.83 0.32 4.08
C ASN A 65 -18.81 -0.72 3.59
N VAL A 66 -17.55 -0.50 3.95
CA VAL A 66 -16.39 -1.30 3.53
C VAL A 66 -16.48 -2.78 3.90
N LYS A 67 -17.30 -3.15 4.90
CA LYS A 67 -17.54 -4.56 5.26
C LYS A 67 -18.30 -5.34 4.19
N THR A 68 -19.07 -4.64 3.36
CA THR A 68 -19.81 -5.25 2.24
C THR A 68 -18.98 -5.37 0.97
N TRP A 69 -17.76 -4.83 0.96
CA TRP A 69 -16.90 -4.80 -0.22
C TRP A 69 -16.10 -6.10 -0.31
N ASP A 70 -15.93 -6.59 -1.53
CA ASP A 70 -15.17 -7.82 -1.76
C ASP A 70 -13.69 -7.61 -1.44
N ILE A 71 -13.09 -8.58 -0.75
CA ILE A 71 -11.63 -8.66 -0.57
C ILE A 71 -11.07 -9.43 -1.77
N ASP A 72 -10.40 -8.72 -2.67
CA ASP A 72 -9.87 -9.25 -3.92
C ASP A 72 -8.37 -9.54 -3.79
N MET A 73 -8.01 -10.83 -3.72
CA MET A 73 -6.61 -11.26 -3.77
C MET A 73 -6.15 -11.29 -5.23
N LEU A 74 -5.42 -10.25 -5.64
CA LEU A 74 -5.09 -10.06 -7.05
C LEU A 74 -4.10 -11.12 -7.56
N GLY A 75 -4.52 -11.83 -8.61
CA GLY A 75 -3.71 -12.80 -9.33
C GLY A 75 -2.81 -12.15 -10.40
N GLY A 76 -1.87 -12.94 -10.93
CA GLY A 76 -1.03 -12.53 -12.08
C GLY A 76 0.03 -11.47 -11.79
N LEU A 77 0.25 -11.12 -10.52
CA LEU A 77 1.28 -10.17 -10.11
C LEU A 77 2.69 -10.80 -10.17
N PRO A 78 3.75 -10.03 -10.45
CA PRO A 78 5.12 -10.46 -10.26
C PRO A 78 5.34 -11.11 -8.88
N GLN A 79 5.97 -12.28 -8.82
CA GLN A 79 6.17 -12.99 -7.55
C GLN A 79 7.62 -12.86 -7.10
N GLN A 80 7.83 -12.80 -5.78
CA GLN A 80 9.17 -12.84 -5.21
C GLN A 80 9.72 -14.26 -5.26
N GLU A 81 11.03 -14.37 -5.47
CA GLU A 81 11.74 -15.64 -5.47
C GLU A 81 12.60 -15.83 -4.20
N ASP A 82 12.83 -14.74 -3.45
CA ASP A 82 13.55 -14.73 -2.18
C ASP A 82 12.62 -14.57 -0.97
N ARG A 83 13.20 -14.51 0.24
CA ARG A 83 12.45 -14.33 1.50
C ARG A 83 12.57 -12.92 2.08
N THR A 84 13.15 -11.97 1.35
CA THR A 84 13.58 -10.67 1.90
C THR A 84 13.15 -9.48 1.03
N SER A 85 12.56 -9.72 -0.15
CA SER A 85 12.15 -8.69 -1.10
C SER A 85 10.72 -8.19 -0.92
N SER A 86 9.90 -8.77 -0.05
CA SER A 86 8.46 -8.48 0.02
C SER A 86 8.14 -6.98 0.15
N GLY A 87 8.95 -6.26 0.94
CA GLY A 87 8.82 -4.80 1.08
C GLY A 87 9.15 -4.03 -0.20
N LEU A 88 10.12 -4.49 -0.99
CA LEU A 88 10.47 -3.87 -2.26
C LEU A 88 9.43 -4.16 -3.35
N PHE A 89 8.86 -5.36 -3.36
CA PHE A 89 7.70 -5.68 -4.21
C PHE A 89 6.52 -4.78 -3.87
N MET A 90 6.23 -4.59 -2.58
CA MET A 90 5.17 -3.69 -2.12
C MET A 90 5.37 -2.27 -2.66
N LEU A 91 6.60 -1.73 -2.61
CA LEU A 91 6.91 -0.40 -3.18
C LEU A 91 6.70 -0.36 -4.70
N LYS A 92 7.15 -1.39 -5.43
CA LYS A 92 6.93 -1.47 -6.89
C LYS A 92 5.47 -1.66 -7.27
N TYR A 93 4.68 -2.33 -6.44
CA TYR A 93 3.24 -2.37 -6.59
C TYR A 93 2.65 -0.96 -6.44
N MET A 94 3.00 -0.22 -5.39
CA MET A 94 2.53 1.17 -5.21
C MET A 94 2.92 2.06 -6.40
N GLU A 95 4.17 1.95 -6.89
CA GLU A 95 4.67 2.75 -8.01
C GLU A 95 3.91 2.49 -9.32
N HIS A 96 3.49 1.25 -9.56
CA HIS A 96 2.90 0.85 -10.84
C HIS A 96 1.39 0.62 -10.79
N TRP A 97 0.76 0.62 -9.62
CA TRP A 97 -0.68 0.38 -9.47
C TRP A 97 -1.50 1.63 -9.80
N ASN A 98 -2.42 1.52 -10.74
CA ASN A 98 -3.33 2.63 -11.10
C ASN A 98 -4.74 2.49 -10.52
N GLY A 99 -4.95 1.57 -9.57
CA GLY A 99 -6.28 1.24 -9.03
C GLY A 99 -6.96 0.03 -9.69
N TYR A 100 -6.50 -0.40 -10.87
CA TYR A 100 -7.09 -1.50 -11.64
C TYR A 100 -6.07 -2.57 -12.03
N ARG A 101 -4.86 -2.15 -12.42
CA ARG A 101 -3.77 -3.03 -12.86
C ARG A 101 -2.41 -2.39 -12.61
N LEU A 102 -1.36 -3.21 -12.68
CA LEU A 102 0.00 -2.69 -12.82
C LEU A 102 0.17 -2.10 -14.23
N GLN A 103 0.53 -0.83 -14.32
CA GLN A 103 0.83 -0.15 -15.58
C GLN A 103 2.11 -0.66 -16.22
N LYS A 104 3.05 -1.14 -15.41
CA LYS A 104 4.32 -1.71 -15.84
C LYS A 104 4.62 -2.98 -15.04
N GLY A 105 4.98 -4.05 -15.76
CA GLY A 105 5.49 -5.27 -15.15
C GLY A 105 6.93 -5.12 -14.68
N PHE A 106 7.35 -5.94 -13.73
CA PHE A 106 8.72 -6.02 -13.23
C PHE A 106 9.06 -7.46 -12.83
N THR A 107 10.35 -7.74 -12.60
CA THR A 107 10.89 -9.07 -12.28
C THR A 107 11.72 -9.03 -11.00
N GLN A 108 12.06 -10.20 -10.45
CA GLN A 108 12.96 -10.29 -9.29
C GLN A 108 14.31 -9.61 -9.56
N ASN A 109 14.92 -9.81 -10.73
CA ASN A 109 16.18 -9.14 -11.09
C ASN A 109 16.08 -7.60 -11.03
N LEU A 110 14.96 -7.03 -11.48
CA LEU A 110 14.72 -5.58 -11.37
C LEU A 110 14.55 -5.13 -9.92
N ILE A 111 14.00 -5.99 -9.05
CA ILE A 111 13.91 -5.74 -7.61
C ILE A 111 15.30 -5.79 -6.96
N ASP A 112 16.17 -6.71 -7.37
CA ASP A 112 17.53 -6.79 -6.87
C ASP A 112 18.36 -5.56 -7.28
N GLU A 113 18.24 -5.12 -8.53
CA GLU A 113 18.83 -3.84 -8.96
C GLU A 113 18.25 -2.65 -8.19
N PHE A 114 16.93 -2.63 -8.00
CA PHE A 114 16.25 -1.58 -7.24
C PHE A 114 16.74 -1.52 -5.79
N ARG A 115 16.95 -2.68 -5.15
CA ARG A 115 17.52 -2.79 -3.80
C ARG A 115 18.85 -2.06 -3.69
N SER A 116 19.77 -2.28 -4.64
CA SER A 116 21.08 -1.62 -4.65
C SER A 116 20.97 -0.11 -4.89
N LYS A 117 19.98 0.34 -5.67
CA LYS A 117 19.77 1.76 -6.00
C LYS A 117 18.99 2.52 -4.93
N LEU A 118 18.18 1.83 -4.12
CA LEU A 118 17.23 2.45 -3.19
C LEU A 118 17.90 3.39 -2.19
N ALA A 119 19.02 2.99 -1.59
CA ALA A 119 19.75 3.85 -0.65
C ALA A 119 20.21 5.16 -1.30
N ALA A 120 20.72 5.09 -2.54
CA ALA A 120 21.13 6.28 -3.29
C ALA A 120 19.94 7.17 -3.65
N ILE A 121 18.80 6.58 -4.04
CA ILE A 121 17.55 7.32 -4.30
C ILE A 121 17.10 8.06 -3.04
N LEU A 122 17.10 7.37 -1.90
CA LEU A 122 16.67 7.95 -0.63
C LEU A 122 17.59 9.07 -0.19
N VAL A 123 18.91 8.88 -0.19
CA VAL A 123 19.89 9.90 0.23
C VAL A 123 19.79 11.16 -0.64
N ASN A 124 19.68 10.99 -1.96
CA ASN A 124 19.61 12.10 -2.92
C ASN A 124 18.17 12.62 -3.13
N SER A 125 17.23 12.28 -2.25
CA SER A 125 15.87 12.77 -2.33
C SER A 125 15.81 14.27 -2.03
N VAL A 126 15.08 15.03 -2.84
CA VAL A 126 14.81 16.47 -2.60
C VAL A 126 14.13 16.71 -1.25
N PHE A 127 13.48 15.70 -0.67
CA PHE A 127 12.86 15.78 0.65
C PHE A 127 13.88 15.74 1.81
N ASN A 128 15.13 15.41 1.53
CA ASN A 128 16.22 15.50 2.51
C ASN A 128 16.97 16.83 2.44
N GLU A 129 16.65 17.70 1.48
CA GLU A 129 17.22 19.05 1.45
C GLU A 129 16.74 19.82 2.68
N GLU A 130 17.69 20.35 3.44
CA GLU A 130 17.37 21.19 4.59
C GLU A 130 16.58 22.41 4.10
N GLN A 131 15.35 22.56 4.56
CA GLN A 131 14.63 23.81 4.35
C GLN A 131 15.35 24.88 5.16
N THR A 132 16.28 25.61 4.54
CA THR A 132 16.84 26.82 5.11
C THR A 132 15.65 27.70 5.49
N MET A 133 15.44 27.92 6.80
CA MET A 133 14.37 28.79 7.28
C MET A 133 14.53 30.16 6.62
N LYS A 134 13.72 30.45 5.60
CA LYS A 134 13.62 31.80 5.04
C LYS A 134 12.78 32.63 5.99
N GLY A 135 13.47 33.43 6.81
CA GLY A 135 12.90 34.57 7.53
C GLY A 135 12.61 34.31 9.00
N SER A 136 13.65 34.32 9.84
CA SER A 136 13.47 34.87 11.19
C SER A 136 13.30 36.38 11.04
N PRO A 137 12.25 37.02 11.62
CA PRO A 137 12.19 38.47 11.66
C PRO A 137 13.37 38.98 12.50
N GLU A 138 14.12 39.94 11.96
CA GLU A 138 15.09 40.71 12.75
C GLU A 138 14.33 41.41 13.89
N ILE A 139 14.79 41.18 15.13
CA ILE A 139 14.27 41.83 16.35
C ILE A 139 14.88 43.24 16.44
#